data_AF-A0A2D8A8Z2-F1
#
_entry.id   AF-A0A2D8A8Z2-F1
#
_cell.length_a   1.000
_cell.length_b   1.000
_cell.length_c   1.000
_cell.angle_alpha   90.00
_cell.angle_beta   90.00
_cell.angle_gamma   90.00
#
_symmetry.space_group_name_H-M   'P 1'
#
loop_
_entity.id
_entity.type
_entity.pdbx_description
1 polymer ?
#
loop_
_entity_poly.entity_id
_entity_poly.type
_entity_poly.pdbx_seq_one_letter_code
_entity_poly.pdbx_strand_id
1 'polypeptide(L)'
;MSTSDGYVLCNTIAPDSAISAERLAAMSASFCGISNGLTEQAEKQPFTGCLIETEKGLLVCRPIQHAALEVVLLGSFSPETNHGVAMWTLNNVARDILEILKHYN
;
A
#
# COMPACT_ATOMS: atom_id res chain seq x y z
N MET A 1 -7.15 0.79 0.28
CA MET A 1 -6.62 0.92 -1.09
C MET A 1 -6.99 2.28 -1.62
N SER A 2 -6.04 2.95 -2.26
CA SER A 2 -6.23 4.25 -2.89
C SER A 2 -5.66 4.27 -4.29
N THR A 3 -6.06 5.23 -5.10
CA THR A 3 -5.35 5.58 -6.34
C THR A 3 -3.94 6.12 -6.02
N SER A 4 -3.06 6.15 -7.02
CA SER A 4 -1.70 6.71 -6.90
C SER A 4 -1.67 8.22 -6.61
N ASP A 5 -2.77 8.94 -6.87
CA ASP A 5 -2.97 10.36 -6.54
C ASP A 5 -3.74 10.60 -5.22
N GLY A 6 -4.07 9.54 -4.48
CA GLY A 6 -4.52 9.65 -3.08
C GLY A 6 -6.02 9.61 -2.83
N TYR A 7 -6.85 9.24 -3.82
CA TYR A 7 -8.28 9.03 -3.63
C TYR A 7 -8.59 7.62 -3.10
N VAL A 8 -9.51 7.52 -2.14
CA VAL A 8 -9.93 6.24 -1.56
C VAL A 8 -10.72 5.43 -2.59
N LEU A 9 -10.32 4.18 -2.82
CA LEU A 9 -11.12 3.22 -3.62
C LEU A 9 -11.92 2.29 -2.71
N CYS A 10 -11.27 1.76 -1.67
CA CYS A 10 -11.93 0.94 -0.65
C CYS A 10 -11.10 0.92 0.64
N ASN A 11 -11.75 0.65 1.77
CA ASN A 11 -11.09 0.50 3.06
C ASN A 11 -11.90 -0.43 3.98
N THR A 12 -11.25 -0.94 5.03
CA THR A 12 -11.84 -1.78 6.08
C THR A 12 -11.85 -1.07 7.43
N ILE A 13 -11.77 0.26 7.44
CA ILE A 13 -11.78 1.06 8.67
C ILE A 13 -13.21 1.06 9.21
N ALA A 14 -13.35 0.86 10.52
CA ALA A 14 -14.66 0.84 11.16
C ALA A 14 -15.37 2.21 11.00
N PRO A 15 -16.69 2.25 10.71
CA PRO A 15 -17.40 3.50 10.46
C PRO A 15 -17.38 4.51 11.62
N ASP A 16 -17.20 4.01 12.85
CA ASP A 16 -17.12 4.78 14.09
C ASP A 16 -15.68 5.14 14.50
N SER A 17 -14.69 4.75 13.68
CA SER A 17 -13.28 5.07 13.94
C SER A 17 -13.01 6.56 13.77
N ALA A 18 -12.15 7.11 14.63
CA ALA A 18 -11.60 8.46 14.44
C ALA A 18 -10.56 8.55 13.30
N ILE A 19 -10.19 7.42 12.70
CA ILE A 19 -9.22 7.36 11.61
C ILE A 19 -9.90 7.78 10.30
N SER A 20 -9.40 8.84 9.66
CA SER A 20 -9.87 9.24 8.32
C SER A 20 -9.19 8.40 7.22
N ALA A 21 -10.02 7.70 6.45
CA ALA A 21 -9.58 6.90 5.30
C ALA A 21 -8.96 7.79 4.21
N GLU A 22 -9.51 8.98 4.00
CA GLU A 22 -9.07 9.96 2.99
C GLU A 22 -7.67 10.47 3.31
N ARG A 23 -7.42 10.82 4.58
CA ARG A 23 -6.10 11.26 5.03
C ARG A 23 -5.08 10.14 4.90
N LEU A 24 -5.43 8.91 5.31
CA LEU A 24 -4.54 7.77 5.16
C LEU A 24 -4.24 7.44 3.70
N ALA A 25 -5.24 7.50 2.81
CA ALA A 25 -5.06 7.31 1.38
C ALA A 25 -4.06 8.32 0.80
N ALA A 26 -4.29 9.62 1.02
CA ALA A 26 -3.40 10.68 0.54
C ALA A 26 -1.97 10.54 1.07
N MET A 27 -1.82 10.20 2.37
CA MET A 27 -0.51 9.99 3.00
C MET A 27 0.20 8.75 2.44
N SER A 28 -0.52 7.63 2.27
CA SER A 28 0.06 6.41 1.72
C SER A 28 0.49 6.57 0.26
N ALA A 29 -0.31 7.25 -0.56
CA ALA A 29 0.04 7.57 -1.94
C ALA A 29 1.29 8.44 -2.02
N SER A 30 1.34 9.52 -1.22
CA SER A 30 2.50 10.41 -1.13
C SER A 30 3.76 9.66 -0.67
N PHE A 31 3.65 8.86 0.40
CA PHE A 31 4.76 8.10 0.94
C PHE A 31 5.29 7.05 -0.05
N CYS A 32 4.39 6.38 -0.76
CA CYS A 32 4.73 5.43 -1.81
C CYS A 32 5.47 6.11 -2.97
N GLY A 33 4.99 7.29 -3.41
CA GLY A 33 5.66 8.09 -4.44
C GLY A 33 7.05 8.57 -4.03
N ILE A 34 7.20 9.10 -2.81
CA ILE A 34 8.51 9.52 -2.26
C ILE A 34 9.46 8.32 -2.18
N SER A 35 8.98 7.17 -1.70
CA SER A 35 9.79 5.96 -1.58
C SER A 35 10.28 5.47 -2.94
N ASN A 36 9.40 5.49 -3.96
CA ASN A 36 9.77 5.17 -5.32
C ASN A 36 10.86 6.12 -5.87
N GLY A 37 10.69 7.43 -5.68
CA GLY A 37 11.68 8.42 -6.09
C GLY A 37 13.02 8.23 -5.39
N LEU A 38 13.02 7.89 -4.10
CA LEU A 38 14.24 7.57 -3.35
C LEU A 38 14.95 6.34 -3.93
N THR A 39 14.22 5.27 -4.23
CA THR A 39 14.80 4.05 -4.83
C THR A 39 15.32 4.29 -6.23
N GLU A 40 14.73 5.21 -6.99
CA GLU A 40 15.25 5.64 -8.30
C GLU A 40 16.57 6.38 -8.16
N GLN A 41 16.64 7.40 -7.29
CA GLN A 41 17.86 8.16 -7.04
C GLN A 41 19.00 7.30 -6.46
N ALA A 42 18.67 6.23 -5.74
CA ALA A 42 19.64 5.29 -5.19
C ALA A 42 20.01 4.13 -6.13
N GLU A 43 19.46 4.09 -7.36
CA GLU A 43 19.64 3.00 -8.34
C GLU A 43 19.26 1.60 -7.78
N LYS A 44 18.18 1.54 -6.98
CA LYS A 44 17.65 0.31 -6.33
C LYS A 44 16.27 -0.11 -6.82
N GLN A 45 15.95 0.23 -8.06
CA GLN A 45 14.72 -0.21 -8.72
C GLN A 45 14.77 -1.73 -9.04
N PRO A 46 13.61 -2.42 -9.14
CA PRO A 46 12.26 -1.89 -9.04
C PRO A 46 11.75 -1.72 -7.59
N PHE A 47 11.02 -0.64 -7.33
CA PHE A 47 10.31 -0.42 -6.07
C PHE A 47 9.11 -1.35 -5.92
N THR A 48 9.08 -2.13 -4.84
CA THR A 48 8.02 -3.13 -4.59
C THR A 48 7.12 -2.81 -3.40
N GLY A 49 7.47 -1.77 -2.63
CA GLY A 49 6.76 -1.36 -1.43
C GLY A 49 7.71 -0.83 -0.35
N CYS A 50 7.12 -0.20 0.66
CA CYS A 50 7.83 0.37 1.80
C CYS A 50 7.08 0.04 3.09
N LEU A 51 7.82 0.01 4.19
CA LEU A 51 7.32 -0.36 5.51
C LEU A 51 7.71 0.71 6.53
N ILE A 52 6.78 1.04 7.41
CA ILE A 52 7.00 1.88 8.59
C ILE A 52 6.81 0.99 9.82
N GLU A 53 7.85 0.87 10.61
CA GLU A 53 7.82 0.17 11.90
C GLU A 53 7.54 1.18 13.02
N THR A 54 6.65 0.81 13.94
CA THR A 54 6.29 1.60 15.11
C THR A 54 6.17 0.68 16.32
N GLU A 55 6.21 1.23 17.53
CA GLU A 55 5.92 0.47 18.76
C GLU A 55 4.52 -0.15 18.76
N LYS A 56 3.61 0.37 17.92
CA LYS A 56 2.22 -0.10 17.79
C LYS A 56 2.01 -1.06 16.61
N GLY A 57 3.10 -1.52 15.99
CA GLY A 57 3.06 -2.43 14.85
C GLY A 57 3.50 -1.78 13.56
N LEU A 58 3.03 -2.32 12.44
CA LEU A 58 3.59 -2.04 11.12
C LEU A 58 2.57 -1.37 10.20
N LEU A 59 3.03 -0.42 9.40
CA LEU A 59 2.32 0.05 8.22
C LEU A 59 3.09 -0.39 6.98
N VAL A 60 2.40 -1.03 6.05
CA VAL A 60 2.99 -1.49 4.79
C VAL A 60 2.28 -0.82 3.64
N CYS A 61 3.03 -0.09 2.82
CA CYS A 61 2.53 0.49 1.58
C CYS A 61 3.08 -0.31 0.40
N ARG A 62 2.20 -0.73 -0.51
CA ARG A 62 2.58 -1.47 -1.71
C ARG A 62 1.92 -0.85 -2.93
N PRO A 63 2.69 -0.34 -3.90
CA PRO A 63 2.13 0.07 -5.18
C PRO A 63 1.71 -1.16 -5.98
N ILE A 64 0.63 -1.01 -6.74
CA ILE A 64 0.22 -1.92 -7.79
C ILE A 64 0.19 -1.10 -9.07
N GLN A 65 1.11 -1.43 -9.97
CA GLN A 65 1.18 -0.83 -11.30
C GLN A 65 0.57 -1.82 -12.30
N HIS A 66 -0.49 -1.40 -12.96
CA HIS A 66 -1.13 -2.11 -14.06
C HIS A 66 -1.47 -1.11 -15.17
N ALA A 67 -1.48 -1.55 -16.43
CA ALA A 67 -1.68 -0.66 -17.58
C ALA A 67 -2.97 0.18 -17.50
N ALA A 68 -4.02 -0.37 -16.87
CA ALA A 68 -5.30 0.31 -16.69
C ALA A 68 -5.46 1.00 -15.32
N LEU A 69 -4.59 0.74 -14.34
CA LEU A 69 -4.79 1.17 -12.97
C LEU A 69 -3.48 1.27 -12.18
N GLU A 70 -3.26 2.42 -11.55
CA GLU A 70 -2.20 2.64 -10.56
C GLU A 70 -2.80 2.90 -9.19
N VAL A 71 -2.55 1.98 -8.26
CA VAL A 71 -3.11 2.05 -6.90
C VAL A 71 -2.06 1.76 -5.85
N VAL A 72 -2.34 2.20 -4.63
CA VAL A 72 -1.55 1.94 -3.43
C VAL A 72 -2.39 1.14 -2.44
N LEU A 73 -1.85 0.00 -2.02
CA LEU A 73 -2.35 -0.75 -0.87
C LEU A 73 -1.65 -0.25 0.38
N LEU A 74 -2.44 0.11 1.40
CA LEU A 74 -1.98 0.34 2.75
C LEU A 74 -2.52 -0.77 3.65
N GLY A 75 -1.63 -1.51 4.30
CA GLY A 75 -1.95 -2.45 5.36
C GLY A 75 -1.47 -1.95 6.71
N SER A 76 -2.26 -2.19 7.75
CA SER A 76 -1.89 -1.94 9.14
C SER A 76 -1.88 -3.26 9.89
N PHE A 77 -0.79 -3.53 10.60
CA PHE A 77 -0.56 -4.79 11.32
C PHE A 77 -0.26 -4.53 12.79
N SER A 78 -0.64 -5.47 13.63
CA SER A 78 -0.39 -5.42 15.07
C SER A 78 1.11 -5.61 15.39
N PRO A 79 1.55 -5.23 16.61
CA PRO A 79 2.94 -5.38 17.05
C PRO A 79 3.47 -6.82 17.00
N GLU A 80 2.59 -7.82 17.10
CA GLU A 80 2.94 -9.23 17.08
C GLU A 80 3.24 -9.75 15.66
N THR A 81 2.90 -8.96 14.64
CA THR A 81 3.13 -9.35 13.24
C THR A 81 4.57 -9.03 12.84
N ASN A 82 5.32 -10.05 12.42
CA ASN A 82 6.68 -9.83 11.89
C ASN A 82 6.66 -9.26 10.46
N HIS A 83 7.78 -8.64 10.07
CA HIS A 83 7.97 -8.04 8.74
C HIS A 83 7.67 -8.99 7.57
N GLY A 84 8.11 -10.25 7.67
CA GLY A 84 7.93 -11.24 6.61
C GLY A 84 6.45 -11.55 6.36
N VAL A 85 5.68 -11.75 7.44
CA VAL A 85 4.24 -12.01 7.36
C VAL A 85 3.47 -10.81 6.83
N ALA A 86 3.80 -9.59 7.30
CA ALA A 86 3.15 -8.36 6.84
C ALA A 86 3.35 -8.15 5.32
N MET A 87 4.60 -8.27 4.86
CA MET A 87 4.93 -8.14 3.44
C MET A 87 4.31 -9.26 2.60
N TRP A 88 4.40 -10.51 3.04
CA TRP A 88 3.80 -11.64 2.34
C TRP A 88 2.28 -11.46 2.17
N THR A 89 1.60 -10.95 3.20
CA THR A 89 0.16 -10.69 3.17
C THR A 89 -0.20 -9.67 2.10
N LEU A 90 0.44 -8.50 2.07
CA LEU A 90 0.13 -7.52 1.00
C LEU A 90 0.56 -7.99 -0.38
N ASN A 91 1.62 -8.79 -0.49
CA ASN A 91 2.05 -9.34 -1.78
C ASN A 91 0.99 -10.26 -2.38
N ASN A 92 0.36 -11.11 -1.55
CA ASN A 92 -0.74 -11.95 -1.99
C ASN A 92 -1.95 -11.11 -2.40
N VAL A 93 -2.38 -10.17 -1.55
CA VAL A 93 -3.52 -9.29 -1.89
C VAL A 93 -3.26 -8.54 -3.20
N ALA A 94 -2.05 -8.03 -3.42
CA ALA A 94 -1.69 -7.36 -4.67
C ALA A 94 -1.73 -8.31 -5.87
N ARG A 95 -1.27 -9.56 -5.71
CA ARG A 95 -1.32 -10.57 -6.78
C ARG A 95 -2.77 -10.89 -7.13
N ASP A 96 -3.63 -11.07 -6.15
CA ASP A 96 -5.04 -11.41 -6.36
C ASP A 96 -5.77 -10.24 -7.04
N ILE A 97 -5.48 -8.99 -6.67
CA ILE A 97 -5.99 -7.80 -7.36
C ILE A 97 -5.51 -7.76 -8.82
N LEU A 98 -4.22 -7.98 -9.08
CA LEU A 98 -3.68 -8.03 -10.43
C LEU A 98 -4.32 -9.13 -11.27
N GLU A 99 -4.62 -10.28 -10.67
CA GLU A 99 -5.31 -11.38 -11.34
C GLU A 99 -6.75 -11.00 -11.73
N ILE A 100 -7.49 -10.35 -10.82
CA ILE A 100 -8.82 -9.81 -11.12
C ILE A 100 -8.73 -8.80 -12.28
N LEU A 101 -7.78 -7.87 -12.26
CA LEU A 101 -7.64 -6.82 -13.28
C LEU A 101 -7.34 -7.39 -14.68
N LYS A 102 -6.71 -8.55 -14.80
CA LYS A 102 -6.49 -9.21 -16.10
C LYS A 102 -7.79 -9.55 -16.83
N HIS A 103 -8.89 -9.75 -16.10
CA HIS A 103 -10.20 -10.06 -16.68
C HIS A 103 -10.97 -8.83 -17.18
N TYR A 104 -10.48 -7.63 -16.87
CA TYR A 104 -11.10 -6.36 -17.26
C TYR A 104 -10.30 -5.62 -18.35
N ASN A 105 -9.31 -6.28 -18.96
CA ASN A 105 -8.58 -5.84 -20.15
C ASN A 105 -9.11 -6.49 -21.42
#